data_AF-A0A6J8C4B4-F1
#
_entry.id   AF-A0A6J8C4B4-F1
#
_cell.length_a   1.000
_cell.length_b   1.000
_cell.length_c   1.000
_cell.angle_alpha   90.00
_cell.angle_beta   90.00
_cell.angle_gamma   90.00
#
_symmetry.space_group_name_H-M   'P 1'
#
loop_
_entity.id
_entity.type
_entity.pdbx_description
1 polymer ?
#
loop_
_entity_poly.entity_id
_entity_poly.type
_entity_poly.pdbx_seq_one_letter_code
_entity_poly.pdbx_strand_id
1 'polypeptide(L)'
;MRDQKEQFLKQGIESVYLGEKLDKDCKTRVIIATTAFGMGINVPDIRYVIHWGAPRSLNGFMQESGRAGRDGNAAFSIVYYHNMNISVSATNVPMHDYCKLKLCRRQFLIMHFTQRSPKLIKRTMQWPPCDESDKQYRNVTTQQRVQIKTALNELLYDMISNYDCTLINSDVITGLSEKIICEIVNNVHYIYDFGDIYQVFIYDKKLTDTVLTIINNVL
;
A
#
# COMPACT_ATOMS: atom_id res chain seq x y z
N MET A 1 -7.27 4.81 38.27
CA MET A 1 -6.46 4.31 37.12
C MET A 1 -6.83 4.96 35.78
N ARG A 2 -8.11 5.31 35.52
CA ARG A 2 -8.51 6.10 34.34
C ARG A 2 -8.06 7.57 34.41
N ASP A 3 -8.14 8.16 35.60
CA ASP A 3 -7.85 9.60 35.79
C ASP A 3 -6.36 9.95 35.61
N GLN A 4 -5.45 9.06 36.03
CA GLN A 4 -4.01 9.25 35.82
C GLN A 4 -3.64 9.17 34.32
N LYS A 5 -4.26 8.27 33.54
CA LYS A 5 -4.00 8.17 32.08
C LYS A 5 -4.49 9.41 31.32
N GLU A 6 -5.63 9.98 31.70
CA GLU A 6 -6.11 11.24 31.14
C GLU A 6 -5.22 12.42 31.52
N GLN A 7 -4.67 12.44 32.74
CA GLN A 7 -3.77 13.48 33.20
C GLN A 7 -2.42 13.44 32.47
N PHE A 8 -1.86 12.25 32.21
CA PHE A 8 -0.66 12.08 31.39
C PHE A 8 -0.89 12.46 29.91
N LEU A 9 -2.05 12.13 29.35
CA LEU A 9 -2.40 12.55 27.97
C LEU A 9 -2.55 14.08 27.88
N LYS A 10 -3.22 14.70 28.84
CA LYS A 10 -3.39 16.16 28.88
C LYS A 10 -2.05 16.88 29.06
N GLN A 11 -1.19 16.42 29.97
CA GLN A 11 0.14 17.00 30.18
C GLN A 11 1.05 16.84 28.95
N GLY A 12 1.03 15.67 28.30
CA GLY A 12 1.83 15.42 27.10
C GLY A 12 1.31 16.13 25.84
N ILE A 13 0.03 16.48 25.79
CA ILE A 13 -0.55 17.29 24.70
C ILE A 13 -0.30 18.78 24.99
N GLU A 14 -0.57 19.27 26.20
CA GLU A 14 -0.34 20.68 26.59
C GLU A 14 1.13 21.11 26.50
N SER A 15 2.09 20.25 26.84
CA SER A 15 3.52 20.57 26.74
C SER A 15 3.98 20.82 25.29
N VAL A 16 3.34 20.18 24.31
CA VAL A 16 3.63 20.41 22.88
C VAL A 16 2.90 21.66 22.35
N TYR A 17 1.77 22.05 22.95
CA TYR A 17 1.07 23.30 22.62
C TYR A 17 1.79 24.56 23.13
N LEU A 18 2.63 24.45 24.17
CA LEU A 18 3.27 25.60 24.83
C LEU A 18 4.70 25.91 24.34
N GLY A 19 5.16 25.29 23.26
CA GLY A 19 6.44 25.66 22.66
C GLY A 19 7.65 25.30 23.55
N GLU A 20 7.53 24.28 24.40
CA GLU A 20 8.73 23.58 24.85
C GLU A 20 9.42 23.04 23.59
N LYS A 21 10.59 23.58 23.28
CA LYS A 21 11.39 23.21 22.12
C LYS A 21 11.41 21.70 22.00
N LEU A 22 10.81 21.17 20.94
CA LEU A 22 11.08 19.83 20.44
C LEU A 22 12.52 19.84 19.90
N ASP A 23 13.48 19.86 20.82
CA ASP A 23 14.92 19.78 20.58
C ASP A 23 15.37 18.32 20.70
N LYS A 24 16.62 18.04 20.35
CA LYS A 24 17.21 16.68 20.38
C LYS A 24 17.14 16.01 21.77
N ASP A 25 17.06 16.80 22.83
CA ASP A 25 16.96 16.33 24.22
C ASP A 25 15.51 16.11 24.69
N CYS A 26 14.52 16.26 23.80
CA CYS A 26 13.12 16.04 24.13
C CYS A 26 12.89 14.57 24.51
N LYS A 27 12.32 14.35 25.70
CA LYS A 27 11.94 13.00 26.17
C LYS A 27 10.75 12.42 25.39
N THR A 28 10.03 13.25 24.62
CA THR A 28 8.86 12.85 23.84
C THR A 28 9.30 12.34 22.47
N ARG A 29 9.13 11.03 22.25
CA ARG A 29 9.55 10.35 21.01
C ARG A 29 8.46 10.24 19.93
N VAL A 30 7.20 10.38 20.33
CA VAL A 30 6.03 10.20 19.45
C VAL A 30 5.02 11.29 19.73
N ILE A 31 4.50 11.89 18.67
CA ILE A 31 3.45 12.89 18.71
C ILE A 31 2.28 12.34 17.90
N ILE A 32 1.09 12.32 18.50
CA ILE A 32 -0.15 12.00 17.81
C ILE A 32 -0.84 13.32 17.49
N ALA A 33 -1.05 13.57 16.20
CA ALA A 33 -1.48 14.86 15.70
C ALA A 33 -2.60 14.70 14.67
N THR A 34 -3.53 15.66 14.65
CA THR A 34 -4.45 15.85 13.52
C THR A 34 -3.81 16.79 12.49
N THR A 35 -4.37 16.87 11.28
CA THR A 35 -3.82 17.71 10.21
C THR A 35 -3.66 19.19 10.60
N ALA A 36 -4.52 19.70 11.49
CA ALA A 36 -4.45 21.07 12.00
C ALA A 36 -3.23 21.35 12.89
N PHE A 37 -2.68 20.32 13.53
CA PHE A 37 -1.54 20.45 14.45
C PHE A 37 -0.19 20.55 13.73
N GLY A 38 -0.10 20.10 12.48
CA GLY A 38 1.16 20.09 11.75
C GLY A 38 1.72 21.48 11.46
N MET A 39 0.87 22.48 11.18
CA MET A 39 1.33 23.78 10.69
C MET A 39 2.14 24.53 11.76
N GLY A 40 3.47 24.57 11.64
CA GLY A 40 4.37 25.31 12.54
C GLY A 40 5.42 24.47 13.26
N ILE A 41 5.29 23.13 13.29
CA ILE A 41 6.30 22.26 13.90
C ILE A 41 7.46 22.02 12.93
N ASN A 42 8.67 22.44 13.31
CA ASN A 42 9.90 22.27 12.53
C ASN A 42 10.96 21.50 13.33
N VAL A 43 10.76 20.19 13.44
CA VAL A 43 11.75 19.26 14.01
C VAL A 43 12.50 18.60 12.86
N PRO A 44 13.80 18.88 12.68
CA PRO A 44 14.51 18.48 11.47
C PRO A 44 14.75 16.97 11.36
N ASP A 45 14.82 16.27 12.49
CA ASP A 45 15.24 14.87 12.61
C ASP A 45 14.09 13.87 12.80
N ILE A 46 12.88 14.22 12.34
CA ILE A 46 11.75 13.29 12.31
C ILE A 46 12.09 12.08 11.42
N ARG A 47 12.08 10.88 11.99
CA ARG A 47 12.38 9.61 11.29
C ARG A 47 11.17 8.93 10.66
N TYR A 48 9.98 9.14 11.24
CA TYR A 48 8.75 8.50 10.79
C TYR A 48 7.61 9.50 10.77
N VAL A 49 6.88 9.55 9.66
CA VAL A 49 5.56 10.16 9.57
C VAL A 49 4.58 9.05 9.21
N ILE A 50 3.58 8.83 10.07
CA ILE A 50 2.62 7.73 9.93
C ILE A 50 1.22 8.32 9.82
N HIS A 51 0.55 8.03 8.71
CA HIS A 51 -0.85 8.38 8.49
C HIS A 51 -1.71 7.17 8.86
N TRP A 52 -2.58 7.35 9.86
CA TRP A 52 -3.57 6.34 10.25
C TRP A 52 -4.89 6.59 9.52
N GLY A 53 -4.98 6.05 8.31
CA GLY A 53 -6.00 6.38 7.32
C GLY A 53 -5.39 7.12 6.14
N ALA A 54 -6.03 7.00 4.97
CA ALA A 54 -5.61 7.74 3.79
C ALA A 54 -5.81 9.24 4.04
N PRO A 55 -4.79 10.08 3.77
CA PRO A 55 -4.93 11.53 3.80
C PRO A 55 -6.08 12.03 2.92
N ARG A 56 -6.60 13.22 3.24
CA ARG A 56 -7.70 13.81 2.46
C ARG A 56 -7.29 14.25 1.07
N SER A 57 -6.02 14.52 0.82
CA SER A 57 -5.54 14.94 -0.51
C SER A 57 -4.07 14.62 -0.67
N LEU A 58 -3.61 14.53 -1.93
CA LEU A 58 -2.20 14.31 -2.23
C LEU A 58 -1.33 15.50 -1.79
N ASN A 59 -1.88 16.73 -1.86
CA ASN A 59 -1.22 17.94 -1.38
C ASN A 59 -0.99 17.90 0.13
N GLY A 60 -2.04 17.54 0.90
CA GLY A 60 -1.94 17.38 2.35
C GLY A 60 -0.93 16.30 2.72
N PHE A 61 -1.05 15.13 2.08
CA PHE A 61 -0.09 14.03 2.25
C PHE A 61 1.36 14.46 2.02
N MET A 62 1.64 15.20 0.94
CA MET A 62 3.00 15.66 0.64
C MET A 62 3.52 16.65 1.67
N GLN A 63 2.68 17.58 2.11
CA GLN A 63 3.05 18.55 3.13
C GLN A 63 3.32 17.87 4.49
N GLU A 64 2.50 16.91 4.87
CA GLU A 64 2.61 16.14 6.11
C GLU A 64 3.83 15.21 6.09
N SER A 65 3.98 14.41 5.02
CA SER A 65 5.13 13.52 4.82
C SER A 65 6.46 14.26 4.74
N GLY A 66 6.48 15.45 4.13
CA GLY A 66 7.67 16.29 3.97
C GLY A 66 8.22 16.90 5.27
N ARG A 67 7.66 16.53 6.42
CA ARG A 67 8.23 16.84 7.74
C ARG A 67 9.35 15.87 8.12
N ALA A 68 9.33 14.66 7.58
CA ALA A 68 10.35 13.65 7.84
C ALA A 68 11.68 14.03 7.17
N GLY A 69 12.80 13.74 7.83
CA GLY A 69 14.14 13.76 7.20
C GLY A 69 14.61 15.12 6.69
N ARG A 70 14.23 16.24 7.32
CA ARG A 70 14.71 17.59 6.93
C ARG A 70 16.19 17.81 7.25
N ASP A 71 16.77 16.98 8.11
CA ASP A 71 18.21 16.87 8.35
C ASP A 71 18.98 16.14 7.23
N GLY A 72 18.29 15.64 6.20
CA GLY A 72 18.87 14.92 5.06
C GLY A 72 19.14 13.43 5.33
N ASN A 73 18.89 12.95 6.55
CA ASN A 73 19.01 11.53 6.86
C ASN A 73 17.77 10.74 6.38
N ALA A 74 17.94 9.44 6.19
CA ALA A 74 16.85 8.56 5.80
C ALA A 74 15.68 8.64 6.78
N ALA A 75 14.47 8.70 6.23
CA ALA A 75 13.23 8.75 6.98
C ALA A 75 12.10 8.07 6.19
N PHE A 76 11.06 7.64 6.90
CA PHE A 76 9.94 6.89 6.33
C PHE A 76 8.65 7.71 6.39
N SER A 77 7.89 7.67 5.29
CA SER A 77 6.48 8.07 5.28
C SER A 77 5.63 6.83 5.02
N ILE A 78 4.73 6.54 5.96
CA ILE A 78 3.89 5.35 5.98
C ILE A 78 2.42 5.78 5.96
N VAL A 79 1.61 5.11 5.14
CA VAL A 79 0.17 5.31 5.09
C VAL A 79 -0.51 3.98 5.34
N TYR A 80 -1.19 3.85 6.47
CA TYR A 80 -2.13 2.76 6.69
C TYR A 80 -3.47 3.15 6.10
N TYR A 81 -4.02 2.32 5.23
CA TYR A 81 -5.33 2.55 4.64
C TYR A 81 -6.13 1.27 4.51
N HIS A 82 -7.44 1.41 4.45
CA HIS A 82 -8.36 0.31 4.18
C HIS A 82 -9.20 0.68 2.96
N ASN A 83 -9.49 -0.29 2.09
CA ASN A 83 -10.21 -0.05 0.82
C ASN A 83 -11.56 0.66 1.03
N MET A 84 -12.29 0.31 2.10
CA MET A 84 -13.56 0.97 2.45
C MET A 84 -13.41 2.43 2.87
N ASN A 85 -12.24 2.84 3.39
CA ASN A 85 -12.02 4.20 3.90
C ASN A 85 -11.58 5.18 2.79
N ILE A 86 -11.17 4.67 1.63
CA ILE A 86 -10.72 5.48 0.50
C ILE A 86 -11.88 5.84 -0.45
N SER A 87 -12.95 5.05 -0.48
CA SER A 87 -14.09 5.21 -1.41
C SER A 87 -15.10 6.31 -1.05
N VAL A 88 -14.97 6.97 0.11
CA VAL A 88 -16.05 7.84 0.65
C VAL A 88 -16.04 9.27 0.07
N SER A 89 -15.05 9.66 -0.71
CA SER A 89 -15.04 10.98 -1.34
C SER A 89 -14.77 10.89 -2.84
N ALA A 90 -15.83 11.05 -3.64
CA ALA A 90 -15.78 11.17 -5.10
C ALA A 90 -14.86 12.31 -5.60
N THR A 91 -14.34 13.15 -4.70
CA THR A 91 -13.43 14.26 -4.96
C THR A 91 -11.94 13.93 -4.77
N ASN A 92 -11.57 12.75 -4.23
CA ASN A 92 -10.19 12.41 -3.86
C ASN A 92 -9.54 11.32 -4.72
N VAL A 93 -9.87 11.30 -6.01
CA VAL A 93 -9.31 10.37 -7.01
C VAL A 93 -7.78 10.23 -6.92
N PRO A 94 -6.98 11.32 -6.78
CA PRO A 94 -5.52 11.18 -6.80
C PRO A 94 -4.92 10.45 -5.59
N MET A 95 -5.52 10.56 -4.41
CA MET A 95 -5.03 9.87 -3.21
C MET A 95 -5.43 8.39 -3.22
N HIS A 96 -6.63 8.10 -3.73
CA HIS A 96 -7.05 6.72 -3.97
C HIS A 96 -6.10 6.02 -4.94
N ASP A 97 -5.85 6.65 -6.09
CA ASP A 97 -4.92 6.16 -7.09
C ASP A 97 -3.52 5.98 -6.51
N TYR A 98 -3.03 6.96 -5.74
CA TYR A 98 -1.74 6.86 -5.07
C TYR A 98 -1.64 5.65 -4.13
N CYS A 99 -2.65 5.43 -3.28
CA CYS A 99 -2.65 4.31 -2.35
C CYS A 99 -2.62 2.97 -3.08
N LYS A 100 -3.45 2.82 -4.13
CA LYS A 100 -3.59 1.57 -4.89
C LYS A 100 -2.59 1.39 -6.03
N LEU A 101 -1.73 2.38 -6.24
CA LEU A 101 -0.76 2.40 -7.32
C LEU A 101 0.14 1.15 -7.30
N LYS A 102 0.41 0.59 -8.49
CA LYS A 102 1.37 -0.52 -8.70
C LYS A 102 2.66 -0.07 -9.39
N LEU A 103 2.93 1.22 -9.34
CA LEU A 103 4.09 1.90 -9.91
C LEU A 103 4.84 2.60 -8.78
N CYS A 104 6.09 3.01 -9.05
CA CYS A 104 6.88 3.79 -8.10
C CYS A 104 6.09 5.00 -7.57
N ARG A 105 5.87 5.04 -6.26
CA ARG A 105 5.13 6.11 -5.57
C ARG A 105 5.75 7.48 -5.82
N ARG A 106 7.08 7.59 -5.82
CA ARG A 106 7.79 8.86 -6.11
C ARG A 106 7.51 9.35 -7.53
N GLN A 107 7.49 8.43 -8.49
CA GLN A 107 7.22 8.78 -9.89
C GLN A 107 5.82 9.36 -10.06
N PHE A 108 4.82 8.75 -9.42
CA PHE A 108 3.45 9.27 -9.42
C PHE A 108 3.35 10.66 -8.80
N LEU A 109 3.99 10.88 -7.65
CA LEU A 109 4.01 12.20 -7.01
C LEU A 109 4.64 13.25 -7.93
N ILE A 110 5.80 12.94 -8.51
CA ILE A 110 6.47 13.85 -9.45
C ILE A 110 5.55 14.17 -10.64
N MET A 111 4.93 13.15 -11.25
CA MET A 111 3.97 13.33 -12.34
C MET A 111 2.83 14.25 -11.96
N HIS A 112 2.20 13.99 -10.81
CA HIS A 112 1.05 14.74 -10.34
C HIS A 112 1.38 16.22 -10.10
N PHE A 113 2.48 16.52 -9.41
CA PHE A 113 2.81 17.90 -9.02
C PHE A 113 3.52 18.70 -10.10
N THR A 114 4.30 18.04 -10.96
CA THR A 114 5.05 18.75 -12.02
C THR A 114 4.26 18.86 -13.32
N GLN A 115 3.15 18.12 -13.46
CA GLN A 115 2.38 17.98 -14.71
C GLN A 115 3.26 17.61 -15.91
N ARG A 116 4.40 16.96 -15.66
CA ARG A 116 5.35 16.51 -16.69
C ARG A 116 5.39 14.99 -16.68
N SER A 117 5.49 14.40 -17.87
CA SER A 117 5.87 13.01 -18.00
C SER A 117 7.32 12.86 -17.54
N PRO A 118 7.62 12.05 -16.52
CA PRO A 118 8.98 11.79 -16.14
C PRO A 118 9.60 11.07 -17.34
N LYS A 119 10.68 11.63 -17.89
CA LYS A 119 11.68 10.76 -18.51
C LYS A 119 11.96 9.70 -17.45
N LEU A 120 11.72 8.41 -17.77
CA LEU A 120 11.91 7.27 -16.85
C LEU A 120 13.04 7.62 -15.90
N ILE A 121 12.74 7.78 -14.61
CA ILE A 121 13.77 8.07 -13.62
C ILE A 121 14.68 6.86 -13.72
N LYS A 122 15.81 7.01 -14.43
CA LYS A 122 16.76 5.93 -14.62
C LYS A 122 17.12 5.48 -13.20
N ARG A 123 17.09 4.17 -12.97
CA ARG A 123 17.50 3.49 -11.71
C ARG A 123 18.88 3.92 -11.18
N THR A 124 19.61 4.76 -11.90
CA THR A 124 20.86 5.42 -11.52
C THR A 124 20.73 6.44 -10.39
N MET A 125 19.52 6.77 -9.94
CA MET A 125 19.32 7.76 -8.89
C MET A 125 19.26 7.04 -7.52
N GLN A 126 20.30 7.26 -6.70
CA GLN A 126 20.56 6.69 -5.36
C GLN A 126 19.50 7.08 -4.29
N TRP A 127 18.21 7.06 -4.61
CA TRP A 127 17.17 7.31 -3.63
C TRP A 127 16.81 6.03 -2.89
N PRO A 128 16.49 6.10 -1.59
CA PRO A 128 15.87 4.98 -0.89
C PRO A 128 14.60 4.54 -1.63
N PRO A 129 14.41 3.23 -1.89
CA PRO A 129 13.23 2.76 -2.61
C PRO A 129 11.95 3.10 -1.84
N CYS A 130 10.86 3.39 -2.56
CA CYS A 130 9.51 3.20 -2.01
C CYS A 130 9.13 1.72 -2.10
N ASP A 131 8.14 1.32 -1.32
CA ASP A 131 7.53 -0.02 -1.28
C ASP A 131 7.17 -0.58 -2.66
N GLU A 132 6.80 0.25 -3.63
CA GLU A 132 6.54 -0.20 -5.02
C GLU A 132 7.80 -0.22 -5.90
N SER A 133 8.76 0.69 -5.70
CA SER A 133 10.01 0.68 -6.49
C SER A 133 11.02 -0.37 -6.02
N ASP A 134 10.85 -0.87 -4.79
CA ASP A 134 11.62 -2.00 -4.26
C ASP A 134 11.13 -3.34 -4.82
N LYS A 135 9.89 -3.38 -5.35
CA LYS A 135 9.37 -4.57 -6.03
C LYS A 135 10.12 -4.78 -7.34
N GLN A 136 10.86 -5.87 -7.42
CA GLN A 136 11.49 -6.31 -8.67
C GLN A 136 10.43 -6.90 -9.59
N TYR A 137 9.75 -6.08 -10.40
CA TYR A 137 8.74 -6.56 -11.35
C TYR A 137 9.30 -7.69 -12.25
N ARG A 138 8.61 -8.84 -12.28
CA ARG A 138 8.92 -9.95 -13.19
C ARG A 138 8.66 -9.48 -14.62
N ASN A 139 9.64 -9.69 -15.50
CA ASN A 139 9.42 -9.56 -16.94
C ASN A 139 8.62 -10.77 -17.42
N VAL A 140 7.30 -10.68 -17.34
CA VAL A 140 6.40 -11.77 -17.75
C VAL A 140 6.00 -11.61 -19.22
N THR A 141 6.40 -12.57 -20.04
CA THR A 141 6.07 -12.62 -21.47
C THR A 141 4.60 -12.95 -21.72
N THR A 142 4.08 -12.60 -22.90
CA THR A 142 2.71 -12.96 -23.31
C THR A 142 2.51 -14.48 -23.28
N GLN A 143 3.53 -15.26 -23.67
CA GLN A 143 3.46 -16.72 -23.65
C GLN A 143 3.33 -17.27 -22.22
N GLN A 144 4.09 -16.74 -21.27
CA GLN A 144 3.97 -17.12 -19.86
C GLN A 144 2.58 -16.77 -19.30
N ARG A 145 2.01 -15.61 -19.66
CA ARG A 145 0.63 -15.25 -19.25
C ARG A 145 -0.40 -16.24 -19.77
N VAL A 146 -0.25 -16.70 -21.02
CA VAL A 146 -1.12 -17.72 -21.61
C VAL A 146 -0.97 -19.05 -20.86
N GLN A 147 0.27 -19.49 -20.60
CA GLN A 147 0.53 -20.73 -19.85
C GLN A 147 -0.08 -20.71 -18.44
N ILE A 148 0.09 -19.61 -17.70
CA ILE A 148 -0.50 -19.45 -16.36
C ILE A 148 -2.02 -19.46 -16.46
N LYS A 149 -2.61 -18.74 -17.43
CA LYS A 149 -4.06 -18.72 -17.63
C LYS A 149 -4.61 -20.13 -17.91
N THR A 150 -3.94 -20.89 -18.78
CA THR A 150 -4.33 -22.26 -19.09
C THR A 150 -4.27 -23.16 -17.86
N ALA A 151 -3.15 -23.16 -17.12
CA ALA A 151 -2.99 -23.98 -15.92
C ALA A 151 -4.01 -23.65 -14.81
N LEU A 152 -4.36 -22.37 -14.64
CA LEU A 152 -5.39 -21.96 -13.69
C LEU A 152 -6.81 -22.35 -14.13
N ASN A 153 -7.09 -22.34 -15.44
CA ASN A 153 -8.36 -22.83 -15.95
C ASN A 153 -8.48 -24.35 -15.78
N GLU A 154 -7.41 -25.11 -16.02
CA GLU A 154 -7.38 -26.56 -15.74
C GLU A 154 -7.67 -26.84 -14.26
N LEU A 155 -7.03 -26.11 -13.34
CA LEU A 155 -7.33 -26.19 -11.90
C LEU A 155 -8.80 -25.89 -11.60
N LEU A 156 -9.38 -24.88 -12.23
CA LEU A 156 -10.79 -24.53 -12.07
C LEU A 156 -11.71 -25.66 -12.57
N TYR A 157 -11.42 -26.23 -13.75
CA TYR A 157 -12.17 -27.37 -14.29
C TYR A 157 -12.09 -28.59 -13.36
N ASP A 158 -10.91 -28.93 -12.85
CA ASP A 158 -10.72 -30.02 -11.91
C ASP A 158 -11.52 -29.80 -10.63
N MET A 159 -11.50 -28.58 -10.08
CA MET A 159 -12.32 -28.25 -8.91
C MET A 159 -13.81 -28.39 -9.20
N ILE A 160 -14.30 -27.87 -10.33
CA ILE A 160 -15.73 -27.93 -10.70
C ILE A 160 -16.17 -29.37 -10.94
N SER A 161 -15.37 -30.20 -11.60
CA SER A 161 -15.72 -31.59 -11.92
C SER A 161 -15.93 -32.46 -10.68
N ASN A 162 -15.39 -32.07 -9.52
CA ASN A 162 -15.59 -32.74 -8.24
C ASN A 162 -16.92 -32.38 -7.57
N TYR A 163 -17.71 -31.46 -8.14
CA TYR A 163 -18.98 -31.00 -7.58
C TYR A 163 -20.10 -31.00 -8.62
N ASP A 164 -21.30 -31.40 -8.19
CA ASP A 164 -22.52 -31.37 -9.03
C ASP A 164 -23.05 -29.93 -9.13
N CYS A 165 -22.39 -29.10 -9.95
CA CYS A 165 -22.52 -27.63 -9.97
C CYS A 165 -23.78 -27.09 -10.69
N THR A 166 -24.93 -27.76 -10.59
CA THR A 166 -26.15 -27.33 -11.30
C THR A 166 -26.92 -26.18 -10.63
N LEU A 167 -26.63 -25.86 -9.35
CA LEU A 167 -27.45 -24.97 -8.53
C LEU A 167 -26.72 -23.74 -7.95
N ILE A 168 -25.39 -23.68 -8.01
CA ILE A 168 -24.59 -22.61 -7.39
C ILE A 168 -23.50 -22.18 -8.36
N ASN A 169 -23.27 -20.86 -8.47
CA ASN A 169 -22.15 -20.32 -9.25
C ASN A 169 -20.81 -20.93 -8.77
N SER A 170 -19.98 -21.39 -9.71
CA SER A 170 -18.67 -22.01 -9.46
C SER A 170 -17.77 -21.24 -8.51
N ASP A 171 -17.88 -19.90 -8.56
CA ASP A 171 -17.11 -18.95 -7.77
C ASP A 171 -17.36 -19.10 -6.27
N VAL A 172 -18.60 -19.43 -5.89
CA VAL A 172 -19.04 -19.57 -4.48
C VAL A 172 -18.55 -20.90 -3.90
N ILE A 173 -18.48 -21.94 -4.74
CA ILE A 173 -18.05 -23.28 -4.32
C ILE A 173 -16.52 -23.36 -4.22
N THR A 174 -15.83 -22.86 -5.26
CA THR A 174 -14.39 -23.10 -5.42
C THR A 174 -13.53 -21.95 -4.90
N GLY A 175 -14.08 -20.75 -4.76
CA GLY A 175 -13.31 -19.54 -4.45
C GLY A 175 -12.42 -19.05 -5.60
N LEU A 176 -12.51 -19.69 -6.78
CA LEU A 176 -11.81 -19.31 -8.01
C LEU A 176 -12.82 -19.19 -9.15
N SER A 177 -12.58 -18.27 -10.08
CA SER A 177 -13.41 -18.12 -11.28
C SER A 177 -12.66 -17.57 -12.45
N GLU A 178 -13.20 -17.68 -13.66
CA GLU A 178 -12.55 -17.12 -14.86
C GLU A 178 -12.24 -15.62 -14.70
N LYS A 179 -13.10 -14.87 -14.00
CA LYS A 179 -12.88 -13.44 -13.72
C LYS A 179 -11.67 -13.24 -12.80
N ILE A 180 -11.61 -13.99 -11.70
CA ILE A 180 -10.48 -13.94 -10.75
C ILE A 180 -9.19 -14.39 -11.44
N ILE A 181 -9.23 -15.45 -12.26
CA ILE A 181 -8.09 -15.94 -13.04
C ILE A 181 -7.57 -14.85 -13.97
N CYS A 182 -8.46 -14.19 -14.72
CA CYS A 182 -8.05 -13.08 -15.59
C CYS A 182 -7.42 -11.94 -14.78
N GLU A 183 -7.94 -11.64 -13.60
CA GLU A 183 -7.40 -10.60 -12.72
C GLU A 183 -6.00 -10.96 -12.20
N ILE A 184 -5.80 -12.21 -11.77
CA ILE A 184 -4.49 -12.75 -11.37
C ILE A 184 -3.51 -12.69 -12.55
N VAL A 185 -3.88 -13.19 -13.73
CA VAL A 185 -3.02 -13.21 -14.92
C VAL A 185 -2.65 -11.80 -15.38
N ASN A 186 -3.57 -10.85 -15.30
CA ASN A 186 -3.30 -9.45 -15.62
C ASN A 186 -2.26 -8.86 -14.65
N ASN A 187 -2.36 -9.20 -13.36
CA ASN A 187 -1.50 -8.69 -12.29
C ASN A 187 -0.29 -9.57 -11.96
N VAL A 188 -0.03 -10.65 -12.71
CA VAL A 188 0.96 -11.68 -12.35
C VAL A 188 2.41 -11.17 -12.18
N HIS A 189 2.74 -10.09 -12.88
CA HIS A 189 4.00 -9.36 -12.73
C HIS A 189 4.21 -8.70 -11.35
N TYR A 190 3.16 -8.64 -10.53
CA TYR A 190 3.15 -8.13 -9.15
C TYR A 190 3.02 -9.22 -8.09
N ILE A 191 2.96 -10.51 -8.45
CA ILE A 191 2.71 -11.60 -7.52
C ILE A 191 4.05 -12.30 -7.18
N TYR A 192 4.51 -12.18 -5.94
CA TYR A 192 5.75 -12.78 -5.43
C TYR A 192 5.49 -13.74 -4.29
N ASP A 193 4.57 -13.38 -3.41
CA ASP A 193 4.31 -14.12 -2.19
C ASP A 193 2.82 -14.43 -1.99
N PHE A 194 2.56 -15.15 -0.91
CA PHE A 194 1.23 -15.56 -0.51
C PHE A 194 0.28 -14.38 -0.28
N GLY A 195 0.78 -13.27 0.27
CA GLY A 195 -0.01 -12.08 0.59
C GLY A 195 -0.45 -11.29 -0.63
N ASP A 196 0.26 -11.42 -1.76
CA ASP A 196 -0.14 -10.80 -3.03
C ASP A 196 -1.39 -11.43 -3.64
N ILE A 197 -1.74 -12.65 -3.22
CA ILE A 197 -2.90 -13.40 -3.69
C ILE A 197 -3.99 -13.48 -2.61
N TYR A 198 -3.60 -13.83 -1.39
CA TYR A 198 -4.51 -14.05 -0.27
C TYR A 198 -5.19 -12.74 0.16
N GLN A 199 -6.51 -12.77 0.34
CA GLN A 199 -7.37 -11.63 0.66
C GLN A 199 -7.40 -10.50 -0.40
N VAL A 200 -6.63 -10.64 -1.48
CA VAL A 200 -6.69 -9.75 -2.65
C VAL A 200 -7.58 -10.36 -3.73
N PHE A 201 -7.31 -11.63 -4.09
CA PHE A 201 -8.03 -12.37 -5.12
C PHE A 201 -8.77 -13.58 -4.56
N ILE A 202 -8.16 -14.28 -3.60
CA ILE A 202 -8.62 -15.56 -3.07
C ILE A 202 -8.60 -15.51 -1.53
N TYR A 203 -9.67 -15.98 -0.88
CA TYR A 203 -9.78 -15.98 0.59
C TYR A 203 -9.53 -17.36 1.22
N ASP A 204 -9.24 -18.38 0.41
CA ASP A 204 -8.83 -19.71 0.85
C ASP A 204 -7.29 -19.86 0.82
N LYS A 205 -6.71 -20.28 1.95
CA LYS A 205 -5.26 -20.40 2.11
C LYS A 205 -4.66 -21.51 1.23
N LYS A 206 -5.27 -22.69 1.19
CA LYS A 206 -4.73 -23.85 0.47
C LYS A 206 -4.77 -23.63 -1.05
N LEU A 207 -5.84 -23.01 -1.53
CA LEU A 207 -5.98 -22.61 -2.91
C LEU A 207 -4.94 -21.53 -3.27
N THR A 208 -4.73 -20.55 -2.39
CA THR A 208 -3.71 -19.51 -2.59
C THR A 208 -2.30 -20.11 -2.76
N ASP A 209 -1.91 -21.05 -1.90
CA ASP A 209 -0.62 -21.76 -2.01
C ASP A 209 -0.49 -22.50 -3.35
N THR A 210 -1.58 -23.14 -3.80
CA THR A 210 -1.62 -23.89 -5.07
C THR A 210 -1.46 -22.95 -6.26
N VAL A 211 -2.21 -21.83 -6.29
CA VAL A 211 -2.13 -20.82 -7.34
C VAL A 211 -0.73 -20.18 -7.38
N LEU A 212 -0.15 -19.87 -6.22
CA LEU A 212 1.21 -19.32 -6.14
C LEU A 212 2.25 -20.30 -6.70
N THR A 213 2.08 -21.60 -6.42
CA THR A 213 2.94 -22.66 -6.96
C THR A 213 2.85 -22.75 -8.47
N ILE A 214 1.64 -22.70 -9.05
CA ILE A 214 1.42 -22.67 -10.51
C ILE A 214 2.13 -21.48 -11.14
N ILE A 215 1.98 -20.29 -10.56
CA ILE A 215 2.63 -19.06 -11.06
C ILE A 215 4.16 -19.21 -11.03
N ASN A 216 4.72 -19.71 -9.94
CA ASN A 216 6.17 -19.88 -9.78
C ASN A 216 6.77 -20.99 -10.65
N ASN A 217 5.97 -21.96 -11.09
CA ASN A 217 6.46 -22.99 -12.01
C ASN A 217 6.60 -22.48 -13.45
N VAL A 218 5.89 -21.41 -13.81
CA VAL A 218 5.92 -20.83 -15.18
C VAL A 218 6.88 -19.63 -15.30
N LEU A 219 7.10 -18.92 -14.19
CA LEU A 219 7.90 -17.69 -14.12
C LEU A 219 9.29 -17.93 -13.56
#